data_AF-A0A388MAS6-F1
#
_entry.id   AF-A0A388MAS6-F1
#
_cell.length_a   1.000
_cell.length_b   1.000
_cell.length_c   1.000
_cell.angle_alpha   90.00
_cell.angle_beta   90.00
_cell.angle_gamma   90.00
#
_symmetry.space_group_name_H-M   'P 1'
#
loop_
_entity.id
_entity.type
_entity.pdbx_description
1 polymer ?
#
loop_
_entity_poly.entity_id
_entity_poly.type
_entity_poly.pdbx_seq_one_letter_code
_entity_poly.pdbx_strand_id
1 'polypeptide(L)'
;MEENAAGSTEGTTAFVREMGSMVNNHDLNEIKRLQMQMLGRLQDSNAVLSYFNDFSARSFSVVASDFGKNTKILRGMRGDLDYIFKKIRVLRERIAKSYPNAFDEDVIGHIEDTRPDLDLPK
;
A
#
# COMPACT_ATOMS: atom_id res chain seq x y z
N MET A 1 -10.30 -71.22 40.13
CA MET A 1 -10.41 -69.73 40.05
C MET A 1 -9.57 -69.14 38.90
N GLU A 2 -8.70 -69.91 38.24
CA GLU A 2 -7.78 -69.43 37.19
C GLU A 2 -8.40 -69.31 35.78
N GLU A 3 -9.48 -70.03 35.51
CA GLU A 3 -10.15 -70.08 34.19
C GLU A 3 -10.89 -68.77 33.83
N ASN A 4 -11.25 -67.96 34.83
CA ASN A 4 -12.02 -66.72 34.63
C ASN A 4 -11.15 -65.49 34.28
N ALA A 5 -9.84 -65.54 34.57
CA ALA A 5 -8.91 -64.46 34.23
C ALA A 5 -8.44 -64.54 32.76
N ALA A 6 -8.25 -65.75 32.23
CA ALA A 6 -7.85 -65.99 30.84
C ALA A 6 -8.93 -65.57 29.83
N GLY A 7 -10.20 -65.86 30.11
CA GLY A 7 -11.33 -65.44 29.28
C GLY A 7 -11.55 -63.92 29.26
N SER A 8 -11.18 -63.21 30.33
CA SER A 8 -11.25 -61.73 30.39
C SER A 8 -10.18 -61.08 29.50
N THR A 9 -8.96 -61.64 29.45
CA THR A 9 -7.89 -61.14 28.56
C THR A 9 -8.13 -61.47 27.08
N GLU A 10 -8.70 -62.64 26.76
CA GLU A 10 -9.11 -62.97 25.39
C GLU A 10 -10.24 -62.06 24.90
N GLY A 11 -11.25 -61.80 25.74
CA GLY A 11 -12.32 -60.86 25.39
C GLY A 11 -11.80 -59.43 25.15
N THR A 12 -10.85 -58.99 25.97
CA THR A 12 -10.23 -57.66 25.82
C THR A 12 -9.38 -57.57 24.54
N THR A 13 -8.61 -58.61 24.21
CA THR A 13 -7.79 -58.62 22.99
C THR A 13 -8.63 -58.77 21.72
N ALA A 14 -9.73 -59.53 21.77
CA ALA A 14 -10.71 -59.61 20.69
C ALA A 14 -11.40 -58.26 20.46
N PHE A 15 -11.83 -57.58 21.52
CA PHE A 15 -12.41 -56.23 21.44
C PHE A 15 -11.43 -55.20 20.86
N VAL A 16 -10.17 -55.18 21.32
CA VAL A 16 -9.14 -54.27 20.78
C VAL A 16 -8.83 -54.57 19.31
N ARG A 17 -8.87 -55.84 18.89
CA ARG A 17 -8.70 -56.25 17.50
C ARG A 17 -9.88 -55.81 16.63
N GLU A 18 -11.10 -56.01 17.10
CA GLU A 18 -12.33 -55.54 16.45
C GLU A 18 -12.27 -54.01 16.27
N MET A 19 -11.96 -53.29 17.35
CA MET A 19 -11.83 -51.84 17.38
C MET A 19 -10.69 -51.33 16.48
N GLY A 20 -9.58 -52.07 16.40
CA GLY A 20 -8.49 -51.80 15.46
C GLY A 20 -8.84 -52.08 14.00
N SER A 21 -9.73 -53.04 13.75
CA SER A 21 -10.25 -53.37 12.41
C SER A 21 -11.29 -52.36 11.91
N MET A 22 -11.99 -51.68 12.83
CA MET A 22 -12.92 -50.58 12.52
C MET A 22 -12.20 -49.33 11.98
N VAL A 23 -10.88 -49.24 12.15
CA VAL A 23 -10.08 -48.10 11.70
C VAL A 23 -9.26 -48.48 10.48
N ASN A 24 -9.59 -47.89 9.33
CA ASN A 24 -8.80 -48.06 8.13
C ASN A 24 -7.47 -47.30 8.25
N ASN A 25 -6.40 -48.03 8.59
CA ASN A 25 -5.05 -47.48 8.74
C ASN A 25 -4.51 -46.88 7.43
N HIS A 26 -5.00 -47.31 6.27
CA HIS A 26 -4.65 -46.70 4.99
C HIS A 26 -5.22 -45.29 4.88
N ASP A 27 -6.51 -45.12 5.17
CA ASP A 27 -7.19 -43.81 5.12
C ASP A 27 -6.59 -42.84 6.14
N LEU A 28 -6.23 -43.31 7.35
CA LEU A 28 -5.53 -42.48 8.33
C LEU A 28 -4.17 -41.98 7.83
N ASN A 29 -3.40 -42.84 7.15
CA ASN A 29 -2.12 -42.44 6.58
C ASN A 29 -2.30 -41.47 5.40
N GLU A 30 -3.33 -41.65 4.58
CA GLU A 30 -3.67 -40.71 3.52
C GLU A 30 -4.11 -39.35 4.08
N ILE A 31 -4.94 -39.32 5.12
CA ILE A 31 -5.33 -38.09 5.82
C ILE A 31 -4.08 -37.38 6.35
N LYS A 32 -3.17 -38.11 7.02
CA LYS A 32 -1.92 -37.55 7.53
C LYS A 32 -1.06 -36.97 6.39
N ARG A 33 -0.94 -37.68 5.27
CA ARG A 33 -0.19 -37.22 4.09
C ARG A 33 -0.79 -35.94 3.51
N LEU A 34 -2.11 -35.89 3.36
CA LEU A 34 -2.84 -34.71 2.89
C LEU A 34 -2.67 -33.52 3.84
N GLN A 35 -2.74 -33.75 5.15
CA GLN A 35 -2.49 -32.71 6.15
C GLN A 35 -1.07 -32.14 6.08
N MET A 36 -0.06 -32.99 5.91
CA MET A 36 1.32 -32.54 5.72
C MET A 36 1.48 -31.72 4.43
N GLN A 37 0.80 -32.12 3.35
CA GLN A 37 0.81 -31.36 2.09
C GLN A 37 0.10 -30.00 2.24
N MET A 38 -1.03 -29.96 2.95
CA MET A 38 -1.73 -28.71 3.26
C MET A 38 -0.87 -27.79 4.11
N LEU A 39 -0.21 -28.33 5.14
CA LEU A 39 0.69 -27.58 6.00
C LEU A 39 1.83 -26.94 5.20
N GLY A 40 2.48 -27.70 4.33
CA GLY A 40 3.54 -27.17 3.46
C GLY A 40 3.06 -26.03 2.57
N ARG A 41 1.90 -26.19 1.91
CA ARG A 41 1.30 -25.13 1.08
C ARG A 41 0.95 -23.87 1.88
N LEU A 42 0.47 -24.03 3.12
CA LEU A 42 0.17 -22.91 4.01
C LEU A 42 1.45 -22.20 4.45
N GLN A 43 2.52 -22.93 4.74
CA GLN A 43 3.82 -22.37 5.07
C GLN A 43 4.41 -21.59 3.89
N ASP A 44 4.37 -22.16 2.68
CA ASP A 44 4.82 -21.48 1.46
C ASP A 44 4.03 -20.20 1.21
N SER A 45 2.69 -20.26 1.35
CA SER A 45 1.82 -19.09 1.19
C SER A 45 2.13 -18.00 2.22
N ASN A 46 2.36 -18.39 3.47
CA ASN A 46 2.69 -17.44 4.53
C ASN A 46 4.06 -16.77 4.30
N ALA A 47 5.04 -17.51 3.78
CA ALA A 47 6.34 -16.95 3.41
C ALA A 47 6.20 -15.91 2.29
N VAL A 48 5.42 -16.21 1.25
CA VAL A 48 5.15 -15.26 0.15
C VAL A 48 4.41 -14.01 0.64
N LEU A 49 3.40 -14.17 1.50
CA LEU A 49 2.66 -13.05 2.07
C LEU A 49 3.53 -12.17 2.98
N SER A 50 4.40 -12.79 3.79
CA SER A 50 5.34 -12.05 4.63
C SER A 50 6.30 -11.21 3.80
N TYR A 51 6.88 -11.81 2.74
CA TYR A 51 7.71 -11.07 1.79
C TYR A 51 6.95 -9.95 1.10
N PHE A 52 5.71 -10.20 0.67
CA PHE A 52 4.88 -9.18 0.02
C PHE A 52 4.56 -8.02 0.98
N ASN A 53 4.25 -8.31 2.25
CA ASN A 53 4.00 -7.28 3.25
C ASN A 53 5.25 -6.40 3.47
N ASP A 54 6.42 -7.00 3.59
CA ASP A 54 7.68 -6.26 3.74
C ASP A 54 8.00 -5.43 2.50
N PHE A 55 7.85 -6.02 1.31
CA PHE A 55 8.11 -5.34 0.05
C PHE A 55 7.15 -4.17 -0.18
N SER A 56 5.85 -4.39 0.02
CA SER A 56 4.82 -3.37 -0.16
C SER A 56 4.99 -2.21 0.83
N ALA A 57 5.33 -2.50 2.09
CA ALA A 57 5.63 -1.47 3.08
C ALA A 57 6.84 -0.61 2.68
N ARG A 58 7.93 -1.23 2.20
CA ARG A 58 9.12 -0.51 1.71
C ARG A 58 8.80 0.34 0.50
N SER A 59 8.09 -0.23 -0.48
CA SER A 59 7.69 0.47 -1.70
C SER A 59 6.80 1.69 -1.38
N PHE A 60 5.80 1.49 -0.51
CA PHE A 60 4.94 2.57 -0.05
C PHE A 60 5.73 3.68 0.66
N SER A 61 6.65 3.33 1.56
CA SER A 61 7.44 4.32 2.31
C SER A 61 8.26 5.23 1.39
N VAL A 62 8.81 4.70 0.29
CA VAL A 62 9.56 5.50 -0.70
C VAL A 62 8.62 6.48 -1.41
N VAL A 63 7.53 5.96 -1.98
CA VAL A 63 6.57 6.77 -2.76
C VAL A 63 5.90 7.84 -1.87
N ALA A 64 5.49 7.47 -0.66
CA ALA A 64 4.84 8.39 0.27
C ALA A 64 5.78 9.53 0.70
N SER A 65 7.08 9.24 0.90
CA SER A 65 8.10 10.24 1.23
C SER A 65 8.25 11.27 0.11
N ASP A 66 8.39 10.82 -1.14
CA ASP A 66 8.56 11.71 -2.28
C ASP A 66 7.29 12.52 -2.57
N PHE A 67 6.12 11.90 -2.43
CA PHE A 67 4.84 12.61 -2.54
C PHE A 67 4.72 13.71 -1.47
N GLY A 68 5.14 13.44 -0.23
CA GLY A 68 5.15 14.42 0.85
C GLY A 68 6.08 15.61 0.56
N LYS A 69 7.30 15.34 0.06
CA LYS A 69 8.25 16.38 -0.36
C LYS A 69 7.68 17.26 -1.48
N ASN A 70 7.16 16.65 -2.53
CA ASN A 70 6.59 17.36 -3.68
C ASN A 70 5.39 18.21 -3.26
N THR A 71 4.50 17.67 -2.44
CA THR A 71 3.35 18.43 -1.90
C THR A 71 3.80 19.64 -1.08
N LYS A 72 4.88 19.53 -0.29
CA LYS A 72 5.45 20.65 0.46
C LYS A 72 6.00 21.75 -0.46
N ILE A 73 6.68 21.37 -1.54
CA ILE A 73 7.19 22.31 -2.55
C ILE A 73 6.02 23.05 -3.21
N LEU A 74 5.01 22.34 -3.69
CA LEU A 74 3.81 22.94 -4.30
C LEU A 74 3.11 23.91 -3.36
N ARG A 75 3.03 23.58 -2.08
CA ARG A 75 2.46 24.48 -1.06
C ARG A 75 3.29 25.75 -0.87
N GLY A 76 4.62 25.63 -0.92
CA GLY A 76 5.54 26.78 -0.91
C GLY A 76 5.32 27.68 -2.12
N MET A 77 5.36 27.09 -3.32
CA MET A 77 5.14 27.82 -4.59
C MET A 77 3.79 28.55 -4.60
N ARG A 78 2.73 27.94 -4.05
CA ARG A 78 1.44 28.60 -3.90
C ARG A 78 1.55 29.87 -3.04
N GLY A 79 2.23 29.78 -1.89
CA GLY A 79 2.46 30.94 -1.03
C GLY A 79 3.27 32.03 -1.71
N ASP A 80 4.29 31.65 -2.48
CA ASP A 80 5.09 32.58 -3.26
C ASP A 80 4.24 33.29 -4.33
N LEU A 81 3.37 32.56 -5.05
CA LEU A 81 2.43 33.14 -6.00
C LEU A 81 1.44 34.09 -5.34
N ASP A 82 0.86 33.70 -4.20
CA ASP A 82 -0.05 34.56 -3.41
C ASP A 82 0.65 35.87 -3.02
N TYR A 83 1.93 35.79 -2.61
CA TYR A 83 2.74 36.95 -2.26
C TYR A 83 3.06 37.82 -3.49
N ILE A 84 3.45 37.23 -4.61
CA ILE A 84 3.72 37.92 -5.88
C ILE A 84 2.47 38.67 -6.35
N PHE A 85 1.30 38.01 -6.38
CA PHE A 85 0.05 38.66 -6.78
C PHE A 85 -0.34 39.80 -5.85
N LYS A 86 -0.15 39.64 -4.53
CA LYS A 86 -0.36 40.73 -3.57
C LYS A 86 0.55 41.92 -3.87
N LYS A 87 1.83 41.69 -4.16
CA LYS A 87 2.79 42.76 -4.50
C LYS A 87 2.43 43.45 -5.80
N ILE A 88 2.09 42.71 -6.85
CA ILE A 88 1.63 43.25 -8.13
C ILE A 88 0.41 44.15 -7.91
N ARG A 89 -0.58 43.71 -7.13
CA ARG A 89 -1.76 44.51 -6.82
C ARG A 89 -1.41 45.82 -6.11
N VAL A 90 -0.56 45.78 -5.09
CA VAL A 90 -0.11 46.99 -4.38
C VAL A 90 0.64 47.95 -5.31
N LEU A 91 1.52 47.42 -6.17
CA LEU A 91 2.24 48.25 -7.15
C LEU A 91 1.28 48.89 -8.14
N ARG A 92 0.31 48.12 -8.66
CA ARG A 92 -0.73 48.62 -9.56
C ARG A 92 -1.53 49.76 -8.91
N GLU A 93 -1.99 49.58 -7.68
CA GLU A 93 -2.73 50.61 -6.92
C GLU A 93 -1.89 51.88 -6.72
N ARG A 94 -0.58 51.74 -6.43
CA ARG A 94 0.33 52.89 -6.31
C ARG A 94 0.51 53.63 -7.62
N ILE A 95 0.70 52.90 -8.73
CA ILE A 95 0.84 53.50 -10.06
C ILE A 95 -0.45 54.23 -10.44
N ALA A 96 -1.61 53.61 -10.25
CA ALA A 96 -2.91 54.21 -10.58
C ALA A 96 -3.16 55.51 -9.81
N LYS A 97 -2.70 55.57 -8.54
CA LYS A 97 -2.78 56.78 -7.72
C LYS A 97 -1.88 57.90 -8.25
N SER A 98 -0.67 57.58 -8.69
CA SER A 98 0.28 58.57 -9.22
C SER A 98 -0.01 58.97 -10.67
N TYR A 99 -0.57 58.05 -11.45
CA TYR A 99 -0.82 58.17 -12.89
C TYR A 99 -2.19 57.53 -13.20
N PRO A 100 -3.28 58.31 -13.16
CA PRO A 100 -4.64 57.79 -13.30
C PRO A 100 -4.90 57.05 -14.62
N ASN A 101 -4.24 57.46 -15.70
CA ASN A 101 -4.42 56.94 -17.05
C ASN A 101 -3.41 55.83 -17.42
N ALA A 102 -2.58 55.38 -16.46
CA ALA A 102 -1.52 54.41 -16.73
C ALA A 102 -2.02 53.00 -17.10
N PHE A 103 -3.32 52.74 -16.91
CA PHE A 103 -3.95 51.44 -17.18
C PHE A 103 -5.09 51.55 -18.19
N ASP A 104 -5.12 52.61 -18.99
CA ASP A 104 -6.09 52.74 -20.09
C ASP A 104 -5.83 51.67 -21.15
N GLU A 105 -6.90 51.19 -21.79
CA GLU A 105 -6.86 50.06 -22.72
C GLU A 105 -5.93 50.32 -23.91
N ASP A 106 -5.89 51.57 -24.37
CA ASP A 106 -5.01 52.10 -25.42
C ASP A 106 -3.52 51.96 -25.06
N VAL A 107 -3.19 52.14 -23.77
CA VAL A 107 -1.80 52.07 -23.26
C VAL A 107 -1.41 50.62 -23.03
N ILE A 108 -2.29 49.81 -22.45
CA ILE A 108 -2.04 48.38 -22.18
C ILE A 108 -1.93 47.60 -23.50
N GLY A 109 -2.75 47.94 -24.51
CA GLY A 109 -2.71 47.32 -25.83
C GLY A 109 -1.40 47.51 -26.60
N HIS A 110 -0.56 48.48 -26.19
CA HIS A 110 0.77 48.72 -26.76
C HIS A 110 1.93 48.11 -25.95
N ILE A 111 1.65 47.44 -24.82
CA ILE A 111 2.67 46.76 -24.03
C ILE A 111 2.93 45.39 -24.66
N GLU A 112 4.04 45.26 -25.39
CA GLU A 112 4.52 43.98 -25.89
C GLU A 112 5.14 43.15 -24.75
N ASP A 113 4.83 41.85 -24.72
CA ASP A 113 5.42 40.92 -23.75
C ASP A 113 6.83 40.53 -24.21
N THR A 114 7.84 41.21 -23.69
CA THR A 114 9.24 41.02 -24.10
C THR A 114 9.98 39.95 -23.28
N ARG A 115 9.26 38.99 -22.67
CA ARG A 115 9.92 37.93 -21.89
C ARG A 115 10.71 37.01 -22.84
N PRO A 116 12.03 36.83 -22.61
CA PRO A 116 12.94 36.19 -23.57
C PRO A 116 12.68 34.68 -23.80
N ASP A 117 11.80 34.08 -23.01
CA ASP A 117 11.55 32.64 -22.90
C ASP A 117 10.14 32.21 -23.31
N LEU A 118 9.28 33.14 -23.76
CA LEU A 118 7.89 32.86 -24.13
C LEU A 118 7.73 32.28 -25.55
N ASP A 119 8.68 32.54 -26.44
CA ASP A 119 8.57 32.26 -27.90
C ASP A 119 9.44 31.08 -28.40
N LEU A 120 9.96 30.24 -27.52
CA LEU A 120 10.69 29.04 -27.96
C LEU A 120 9.71 27.87 -28.17
N PRO A 121 9.41 27.46 -29.42
CA PRO A 121 8.77 26.17 -29.64
C PRO A 121 9.70 25.07 -29.09
N LYS A 122 9.13 24.15 -28.29
CA LYS A 122 9.81 22.90 -27.93
C LYS A 122 9.92 21.98 -29.14
#